data_AF-A0A9J6HD00-F1
#
_entry.id   AF-A0A9J6HD00-F1
#
_cell.length_a   1.000
_cell.length_b   1.000
_cell.length_c   1.000
_cell.angle_alpha   90.00
_cell.angle_beta   90.00
_cell.angle_gamma   90.00
#
_symmetry.space_group_name_H-M   'P 1'
#
loop_
_entity.id
_entity.type
_entity.pdbx_description
1 polymer ?
#
loop_
_entity_poly.entity_id
_entity_poly.type
_entity_poly.pdbx_seq_one_letter_code
_entity_poly.pdbx_strand_id
1 'polypeptide(L)'
;METTKFHFYCDDCMQVVAETSGSLADRNAVHAECPGCGRMCDGRPLLNDGNFYLSLPIKQQLTSLLAANDVSTALSERLREINSRSDTSTVLSDITDGSVYRTVRQKLNLSRLNSDHQR
;
A
#
# COMPACT_ATOMS: atom_id res chain seq x y z
N MET A 1 -14.45 -9.47 6.50
CA MET A 1 -13.18 -8.83 6.89
C MET A 1 -12.18 -9.16 5.82
N GLU A 2 -11.50 -8.18 5.23
CA GLU A 2 -10.31 -8.48 4.43
C GLU A 2 -9.27 -9.06 5.38
N THR A 3 -8.73 -10.22 5.06
CA THR A 3 -7.71 -10.93 5.85
C THR A 3 -6.38 -10.87 5.13
N THR A 4 -5.28 -11.03 5.86
CA THR A 4 -3.96 -11.18 5.24
C THR A 4 -3.97 -12.30 4.21
N LYS A 5 -3.38 -12.05 3.05
CA LYS A 5 -3.21 -13.04 1.98
C LYS A 5 -1.74 -13.17 1.63
N PHE A 6 -1.28 -14.40 1.45
CA PHE A 6 0.03 -14.71 0.90
C PHE A 6 -0.12 -14.98 -0.58
N HIS A 7 0.70 -14.33 -1.39
CA HIS A 7 0.76 -14.52 -2.82
C HIS A 7 2.13 -15.10 -3.18
N PHE A 8 2.14 -16.26 -3.80
CA PHE A 8 3.35 -16.92 -4.29
C PHE A 8 3.53 -16.59 -5.76
N TYR A 9 4.78 -16.37 -6.18
CA TYR A 9 5.09 -16.12 -7.58
C TYR A 9 6.25 -17.00 -8.04
N CYS A 10 6.27 -17.28 -9.34
CA CYS A 10 7.40 -17.97 -9.97
C CYS A 10 8.58 -17.00 -10.12
N ASP A 11 9.76 -17.42 -9.68
CA ASP A 11 11.04 -16.70 -9.77
C ASP A 11 11.48 -16.38 -11.20
N ASP A 12 11.18 -17.26 -12.17
CA ASP A 12 11.58 -17.07 -13.57
C ASP A 12 10.70 -16.06 -14.30
N CYS A 13 9.39 -16.13 -14.08
CA CYS A 13 8.39 -15.40 -14.88
C CYS A 13 7.68 -14.29 -14.13
N MET A 14 7.92 -14.17 -12.82
CA MET A 14 7.27 -13.22 -11.91
C MET A 14 5.74 -13.27 -11.93
N GLN A 15 5.15 -14.37 -12.41
CA GLN A 15 3.72 -14.61 -12.43
C GLN A 15 3.25 -15.19 -11.09
N VAL A 16 2.09 -14.73 -10.62
CA VAL A 16 1.45 -15.28 -9.42
C VAL A 16 0.97 -16.70 -9.71
N VAL A 17 1.33 -17.64 -8.85
CA VAL A 17 1.01 -19.07 -9.00
C VAL A 17 -0.01 -19.56 -7.98
N ALA A 18 -0.05 -18.95 -6.79
CA ALA A 18 -0.99 -19.34 -5.74
C ALA A 18 -1.29 -18.19 -4.78
N GLU A 19 -2.47 -18.24 -4.15
CA GLU A 19 -2.89 -17.37 -3.07
C GLU A 19 -3.34 -18.22 -1.87
N THR A 20 -2.93 -17.86 -0.65
CA THR A 20 -3.33 -18.58 0.57
C THR A 20 -3.71 -17.63 1.72
N SER A 21 -4.47 -18.17 2.69
CA SER A 21 -4.93 -17.46 3.89
C SER A 21 -3.81 -17.11 4.89
N GLY A 22 -2.62 -17.69 4.70
CA GLY A 22 -1.45 -17.46 5.54
C GLY A 22 -1.26 -18.44 6.71
N SER A 23 -2.05 -19.51 6.84
CA SER A 23 -1.68 -20.60 7.76
C SER A 23 -0.40 -21.31 7.28
N LEU A 24 0.42 -21.86 8.18
CA LEU A 24 1.66 -22.53 7.77
C LEU A 24 1.38 -23.79 6.94
N ALA A 25 0.28 -24.49 7.26
CA ALA A 25 -0.17 -25.65 6.52
C ALA A 25 -0.54 -25.28 5.07
N ASP A 26 -1.37 -24.25 4.87
CA ASP A 26 -1.79 -23.82 3.52
C ASP A 26 -0.59 -23.37 2.69
N ARG A 27 0.34 -22.64 3.32
CA ARG A 27 1.56 -22.16 2.66
C ARG A 27 2.44 -23.32 2.19
N ASN A 28 2.63 -24.33 3.02
CA ASN A 28 3.44 -25.50 2.67
C ASN A 28 2.73 -26.45 1.69
N ALA A 29 1.40 -26.39 1.60
CA ALA A 29 0.60 -27.21 0.70
C ALA A 29 0.50 -26.65 -0.73
N VAL A 30 1.05 -25.45 -1.00
CA VAL A 30 1.10 -24.90 -2.35
C VAL A 30 1.89 -25.85 -3.25
N HIS A 31 1.25 -26.29 -4.31
CA HIS A 31 1.82 -27.09 -5.39
C HIS A 31 1.06 -26.70 -6.67
N ALA A 32 1.66 -25.82 -7.47
CA ALA A 32 0.98 -25.23 -8.63
C ALA A 32 1.93 -25.12 -9.83
N GLU A 33 1.41 -25.34 -11.02
CA GLU A 33 2.13 -25.09 -12.26
C GLU A 33 2.10 -23.59 -12.59
N CYS A 34 3.26 -23.02 -12.92
CA CYS A 34 3.35 -21.63 -13.32
C CYS A 34 2.66 -21.42 -14.68
N PRO A 35 1.67 -20.51 -14.79
CA PRO A 35 0.96 -20.28 -16.05
C PRO A 35 1.83 -19.64 -17.14
N GLY A 36 2.99 -19.08 -16.77
CA GLY A 36 3.92 -18.44 -17.73
C GLY A 36 4.90 -19.40 -18.38
N CYS A 37 5.50 -20.31 -17.61
CA CYS A 37 6.58 -21.20 -18.08
C CYS A 37 6.32 -22.70 -17.89
N GLY A 38 5.21 -23.09 -17.28
CA GLY A 38 4.88 -24.50 -17.01
C GLY A 38 5.73 -25.15 -15.91
N ARG A 39 6.58 -24.38 -15.21
CA ARG A 39 7.39 -24.91 -14.10
C ARG A 39 6.49 -25.22 -12.90
N MET A 40 6.70 -26.36 -12.26
CA MET A 40 6.07 -26.67 -10.98
C MET A 40 6.69 -25.86 -9.85
N CYS A 41 5.83 -25.20 -9.07
CA CYS A 41 6.19 -24.31 -7.98
C CYS A 41 5.60 -24.85 -6.67
N ASP A 42 6.50 -25.15 -5.71
CA ASP A 42 6.15 -25.68 -4.40
C ASP A 42 6.27 -24.61 -3.31
N GLY A 43 5.31 -24.57 -2.39
CA GLY A 43 5.22 -23.53 -1.37
C GLY A 43 6.42 -23.42 -0.44
N ARG A 44 6.94 -24.55 0.04
CA ARG A 44 8.06 -24.55 1.00
C ARG A 44 9.36 -24.01 0.38
N PRO A 45 9.80 -24.44 -0.82
CA PRO A 45 10.88 -23.78 -1.54
C PRO A 45 10.63 -22.28 -1.77
N LEU A 46 9.46 -21.91 -2.31
CA LEU A 46 9.14 -20.50 -2.57
C LEU A 46 9.20 -19.64 -1.31
N LEU A 47 8.78 -20.14 -0.15
CA LEU A 47 8.92 -19.44 1.12
C LEU A 47 10.39 -19.24 1.52
N ASN A 48 11.20 -20.29 1.44
CA ASN A 48 12.61 -20.25 1.85
C ASN A 48 13.41 -19.30 0.95
N ASP A 49 13.09 -19.25 -0.34
CA ASP A 49 13.76 -18.42 -1.33
C ASP A 49 13.22 -16.99 -1.38
N GLY A 50 12.13 -16.69 -0.65
CA GLY A 50 11.52 -15.35 -0.60
C GLY A 50 10.63 -15.02 -1.81
N ASN A 51 10.18 -16.03 -2.55
CA ASN A 51 9.34 -15.90 -3.74
C ASN A 51 7.84 -15.77 -3.40
N PHE A 52 7.52 -14.82 -2.51
CA PHE A 52 6.16 -14.49 -2.12
C PHE A 52 6.03 -13.04 -1.67
N TYR A 53 4.80 -12.52 -1.63
CA TYR A 53 4.48 -11.25 -0.99
C TYR A 53 3.16 -11.33 -0.22
N LEU A 54 2.91 -10.31 0.60
CA LEU A 54 1.75 -10.23 1.48
C LEU A 54 0.83 -9.09 1.06
N SER A 55 -0.46 -9.39 0.99
CA SER A 55 -1.50 -8.37 0.99
C SER A 55 -2.05 -8.25 2.41
N LEU A 56 -1.78 -7.12 3.07
CA LEU A 56 -2.28 -6.85 4.41
C LEU A 56 -3.53 -5.95 4.34
N PRO A 57 -4.60 -6.28 5.08
CA PRO A 57 -5.80 -5.44 5.17
C PRO A 57 -5.54 -4.24 6.10
N ILE A 58 -4.67 -3.31 5.66
CA ILE A 58 -4.24 -2.17 6.47
C ILE A 58 -5.35 -1.12 6.67
N LYS A 59 -6.45 -1.20 5.91
CA LYS A 59 -7.53 -0.21 5.95
C LYS A 59 -8.09 -0.04 7.36
N GLN A 60 -8.36 -1.14 8.07
CA GLN A 60 -8.88 -1.06 9.43
C GLN A 60 -7.85 -0.45 10.39
N GLN A 61 -6.58 -0.83 10.27
CA GLN A 61 -5.49 -0.32 11.10
C GLN A 61 -5.32 1.19 10.89
N LEU A 62 -5.30 1.65 9.64
CA LEU A 62 -5.23 3.07 9.28
C LEU A 62 -6.47 3.84 9.77
N THR A 63 -7.66 3.29 9.61
CA THR A 63 -8.89 3.93 10.13
C THR A 63 -8.82 4.07 11.64
N SER A 64 -8.40 3.03 12.37
CA SER A 64 -8.26 3.09 13.83
C SER A 64 -7.21 4.11 14.26
N LEU A 65 -6.07 4.19 13.56
CA LEU A 65 -5.04 5.20 13.82
C LEU A 65 -5.56 6.61 13.57
N LEU A 66 -6.27 6.84 12.46
CA LEU A 66 -6.83 8.15 12.11
C LEU A 66 -8.05 8.53 12.96
N ALA A 67 -8.69 7.58 13.63
CA ALA A 67 -9.74 7.84 14.59
C ALA A 67 -9.20 8.31 15.95
N ALA A 68 -7.90 8.09 16.23
CA ALA A 68 -7.27 8.62 17.43
C ALA A 68 -7.07 10.14 17.29
N ASN A 69 -7.63 10.92 18.23
CA ASN A 69 -7.69 12.38 18.14
C ASN A 69 -6.32 13.05 18.11
N ASP A 70 -5.36 12.52 18.86
CA ASP A 70 -3.98 12.99 18.89
C ASP A 70 -3.31 12.82 17.52
N VAL A 71 -3.44 11.63 16.92
CA VAL A 71 -2.90 11.31 15.60
C VAL A 71 -3.57 12.15 14.52
N SER A 72 -4.91 12.25 14.54
CA SER A 72 -5.65 12.99 13.53
C SER A 72 -5.38 14.50 13.59
N THR A 73 -5.23 15.05 14.80
CA THR A 73 -4.87 16.46 15.01
C THR A 73 -3.46 16.73 14.53
N ALA A 74 -2.48 15.95 14.98
CA ALA A 74 -1.08 16.11 14.58
C ALA A 74 -0.91 15.96 13.06
N LEU A 75 -1.60 15.00 12.44
CA LEU A 75 -1.59 14.84 10.98
C LEU A 75 -2.22 16.04 10.27
N SER A 76 -3.35 16.55 10.77
CA SER A 76 -4.03 17.71 10.18
C SER A 76 -3.18 18.98 10.26
N GLU A 77 -2.53 19.22 11.40
CA GLU A 77 -1.59 20.33 11.58
C GLU A 77 -0.42 20.19 10.61
N ARG A 78 0.17 18.99 10.51
CA ARG A 78 1.32 18.79 9.65
C ARG A 78 0.99 18.93 8.17
N LEU A 79 -0.19 18.47 7.75
CA LEU A 79 -0.70 18.70 6.40
C LEU A 79 -0.98 20.17 6.12
N ARG A 80 -1.51 20.93 7.11
CA ARG A 80 -1.66 22.40 6.97
C ARG A 80 -0.31 23.08 6.79
N GLU A 81 0.70 22.71 7.57
CA GLU A 81 2.06 23.25 7.44
C GLU A 81 2.69 22.94 6.07
N ILE A 82 2.50 21.73 5.55
CA ILE A 82 3.00 21.36 4.22
C ILE A 82 2.30 22.21 3.15
N ASN A 83 0.99 22.40 3.26
CA ASN A 83 0.22 23.20 2.30
C ASN A 83 0.46 24.72 2.43
N SER A 84 0.81 25.23 3.61
CA SER A 84 1.07 26.66 3.83
C SER A 84 2.47 27.10 3.43
N ARG A 85 3.39 26.16 3.24
CA ARG A 85 4.69 26.39 2.58
C ARG A 85 4.46 26.69 1.11
N SER A 86 4.15 27.96 0.83
CA SER A 86 4.16 28.58 -0.50
C SER A 86 5.46 28.26 -1.25
N ASP A 87 5.35 28.11 -2.57
CA ASP A 87 6.29 27.86 -3.71
C ASP A 87 7.76 28.36 -3.63
N THR A 88 8.21 28.88 -2.49
CA THR A 88 9.57 29.37 -2.24
C THR A 88 10.55 28.31 -1.72
N SER A 89 10.06 27.10 -1.42
CA SER A 89 10.87 25.99 -0.95
C SER A 89 11.22 25.06 -2.11
N THR A 90 12.49 25.03 -2.52
CA THR A 90 13.10 24.05 -3.44
C THR A 90 13.03 22.59 -2.95
N VAL A 91 12.36 22.32 -1.83
CA VAL A 91 12.22 20.99 -1.25
C VAL A 91 11.07 20.25 -1.92
N LEU A 92 11.42 19.38 -2.87
CA LEU A 92 10.53 18.40 -3.48
C LEU A 92 10.25 17.28 -2.47
N SER A 93 8.98 16.92 -2.28
CA SER A 93 8.56 15.79 -1.45
C SER A 93 8.03 14.66 -2.34
N ASP A 94 8.64 13.47 -2.23
CA ASP A 94 8.23 12.27 -2.98
C ASP A 94 6.75 11.89 -2.77
N ILE A 95 6.18 12.31 -1.63
CA ILE A 95 4.81 11.96 -1.21
C ILE A 95 3.78 12.95 -1.76
N THR A 96 4.07 14.26 -1.67
CA THR A 96 3.09 15.32 -1.97
C THR A 96 3.28 15.98 -3.32
N ASP A 97 4.49 15.89 -3.91
CA ASP A 97 4.78 16.46 -5.23
C ASP A 97 4.65 15.45 -6.37
N GLY A 98 4.50 14.16 -6.05
CA GLY A 98 4.27 13.10 -7.02
C GLY A 98 3.03 13.32 -7.87
N SER A 99 3.13 12.97 -9.16
CA SER A 99 2.03 13.12 -10.14
C SER A 99 0.75 12.41 -9.70
N VAL A 100 0.87 11.21 -9.13
CA VAL A 100 -0.26 10.41 -8.62
C VAL A 100 -1.01 11.16 -7.51
N TYR A 101 -0.29 11.71 -6.53
CA TYR A 101 -0.90 12.45 -5.42
C TYR A 101 -1.64 13.70 -5.94
N ARG A 102 -1.01 14.45 -6.85
CA ARG A 102 -1.63 15.63 -7.51
C ARG A 102 -2.91 15.25 -8.24
N THR A 103 -2.89 14.16 -9.01
CA THR A 103 -4.09 13.66 -9.73
C THR A 103 -5.20 13.27 -8.77
N VAL A 104 -4.89 12.57 -7.67
CA VAL A 104 -5.90 12.18 -6.67
C VAL A 104 -6.51 13.41 -6.00
N ARG A 105 -5.71 14.40 -5.60
CA ARG A 105 -6.25 15.64 -5.01
C ARG A 105 -7.16 16.41 -5.95
N GLN A 106 -6.80 16.47 -7.24
CA GLN A 106 -7.65 17.08 -8.26
C GLN A 106 -8.98 16.34 -8.41
N LYS A 107 -8.94 15.00 -8.52
CA LYS A 107 -10.16 14.16 -8.62
C LYS A 107 -11.10 14.32 -7.43
N LEU A 108 -10.56 14.54 -6.23
CA LEU A 108 -11.33 14.72 -5.00
C LEU A 108 -11.72 16.19 -4.75
N ASN A 109 -11.45 17.12 -5.68
CA ASN A 109 -11.66 18.57 -5.51
C ASN A 109 -10.97 19.17 -4.27
N LEU A 110 -9.89 18.52 -3.80
CA LEU A 110 -9.10 18.96 -2.63
C LEU A 110 -8.06 20.03 -2.98
N SER A 111 -8.13 20.57 -4.19
CA SER A 111 -7.30 21.68 -4.69
C SER A 111 -7.72 23.05 -4.13
N ARG A 112 -8.85 23.15 -3.41
CA ARG A 112 -9.45 24.42 -2.98
C ARG A 112 -9.62 24.64 -1.46
N LEU A 113 -9.08 23.80 -0.59
CA LEU A 113 -9.15 24.03 0.87
C LEU A 113 -8.35 25.25 1.37
N ASN A 114 -7.87 26.12 0.48
CA ASN A 114 -7.01 27.26 0.75
C ASN A 114 -7.72 28.63 0.73
N SER A 115 -9.06 28.69 0.59
CA SER A 115 -9.74 29.99 0.35
C SER A 115 -10.67 30.51 1.45
N ASP A 116 -11.08 29.70 2.44
CA ASP A 116 -12.27 30.07 3.24
C ASP A 116 -12.04 30.56 4.67
N HIS A 117 -10.84 30.98 5.09
CA HIS A 117 -10.64 31.59 6.42
C HIS A 117 -9.96 32.98 6.38
N GLN A 118 -10.41 33.82 5.46
CA GLN A 118 -10.30 35.28 5.61
C GLN A 118 -11.71 35.90 5.51
N ARG A 119 -12.45 35.90 6.63
CA ARG A 119 -13.44 36.91 7.01
C ARG A 119 -13.87 36.72 8.45
#